data_AF-W2HZ25-F1
#
_entry.id   AF-W2HZ25-F1
#
_cell.length_a   1.000
_cell.length_b   1.000
_cell.length_c   1.000
_cell.angle_alpha   90.00
_cell.angle_beta   90.00
_cell.angle_gamma   90.00
#
_symmetry.space_group_name_H-M   'P 1'
#
loop_
_entity.id
_entity.type
_entity.pdbx_description
1 polymer ?
#
loop_
_entity_poly.entity_id
_entity_poly.type
_entity_poly.pdbx_seq_one_letter_code
_entity_poly.pdbx_strand_id
1 'polypeptide(L)'
;MSDDEDENVLVSDSEDDASDYNYHNSSGDEDDVEPTLETTEDELRQLAVGGWKGYDADDSGDFLLSSTTDYYNVPSGPTRSAFGFADSPLGLFFYFLPKKLWIRIADESNRYRSQLIPELSQRRREASLMQQATDFL
;
A
#
# COMPACT_ATOMS: atom_id res chain seq x y z
N MET A 1 -23.63 -31.08 -39.62
CA MET A 1 -24.21 -30.05 -38.72
C MET A 1 -24.59 -30.77 -37.45
N SER A 2 -24.22 -30.21 -36.29
CA SER A 2 -23.73 -30.84 -35.04
C SER A 2 -22.22 -31.10 -35.10
N ASP A 3 -21.37 -30.74 -34.12
CA ASP A 3 -21.54 -30.16 -32.77
C ASP A 3 -20.26 -29.37 -32.39
N ASP A 4 -20.44 -28.52 -31.38
CA ASP A 4 -19.54 -27.87 -30.41
C ASP A 4 -18.03 -28.21 -30.42
N GLU A 5 -17.17 -27.21 -30.14
CA GLU A 5 -16.39 -27.11 -28.89
C GLU A 5 -15.82 -25.68 -28.73
N ASP A 6 -16.24 -25.02 -27.65
CA ASP A 6 -15.69 -23.75 -27.16
C ASP A 6 -14.30 -24.00 -26.56
N GLU A 7 -13.24 -23.59 -27.27
CA GLU A 7 -11.86 -23.64 -26.80
C GLU A 7 -11.64 -22.57 -25.70
N ASN A 8 -11.88 -22.99 -24.46
CA ASN A 8 -11.56 -22.28 -23.24
C ASN A 8 -10.03 -22.13 -23.09
N VAL A 9 -9.49 -20.98 -23.50
CA VAL A 9 -8.08 -20.63 -23.30
C VAL A 9 -7.81 -20.43 -21.81
N LEU A 10 -7.32 -21.49 -21.16
CA LEU A 10 -6.85 -21.49 -19.78
C LEU A 10 -5.66 -20.53 -19.65
N VAL A 11 -5.93 -19.33 -19.12
CA VAL A 11 -4.89 -18.42 -18.60
C VAL A 11 -4.39 -19.03 -17.30
N SER A 12 -3.25 -19.73 -17.38
CA SER A 12 -2.55 -20.21 -16.19
C SER A 12 -1.84 -19.04 -15.54
N ASP A 13 -2.41 -18.55 -14.45
CA ASP A 13 -1.83 -17.51 -13.60
C ASP A 13 -0.76 -18.15 -12.71
N SER A 14 0.50 -18.04 -13.11
CA SER A 14 1.64 -18.44 -12.28
C SER A 14 2.10 -17.22 -11.50
N GLU A 15 1.57 -17.06 -10.29
CA GLU A 15 2.00 -16.08 -9.29
C GLU A 15 3.28 -16.57 -8.61
N ASP A 16 4.44 -16.23 -9.17
CA ASP A 16 5.72 -16.28 -8.47
C ASP A 16 6.40 -14.91 -8.62
N ASP A 17 6.18 -14.01 -7.67
CA ASP A 17 6.97 -12.76 -7.57
C ASP A 17 7.53 -12.59 -6.16
N ALA A 18 8.78 -13.01 -6.00
CA ALA A 18 9.59 -12.74 -4.84
C ALA A 18 10.04 -11.27 -4.88
N SER A 19 9.36 -10.42 -4.11
CA SER A 19 9.71 -9.01 -4.01
C SER A 19 10.95 -8.79 -3.12
N ASP A 20 12.10 -8.57 -3.74
CA ASP A 20 13.31 -8.01 -3.10
C ASP A 20 13.23 -6.48 -3.18
N TYR A 21 12.76 -5.83 -2.10
CA TYR A 21 12.67 -4.38 -2.02
C TYR A 21 14.01 -3.78 -1.62
N ASN A 22 14.80 -3.33 -2.60
CA ASN A 22 15.97 -2.50 -2.33
C ASN A 22 15.54 -1.05 -2.05
N TYR A 23 15.51 -0.69 -0.76
CA TYR A 23 15.12 0.63 -0.26
C TYR A 23 16.21 1.67 -0.60
N HIS A 24 15.91 2.58 -1.53
CA HIS A 24 16.82 3.68 -1.85
C HIS A 24 16.48 4.92 -1.01
N ASN A 25 17.40 5.28 -0.11
CA ASN A 25 17.30 6.40 0.81
C ASN A 25 17.30 7.73 0.04
N SER A 26 16.22 8.51 0.11
CA SER A 26 16.18 9.88 -0.42
C SER A 26 16.18 10.88 0.73
N SER A 27 17.25 11.66 0.76
CA SER A 27 17.57 12.72 1.72
C SER A 27 16.59 13.91 1.66
N GLY A 28 16.31 14.47 2.84
CA GLY A 28 16.00 15.89 3.03
C GLY A 28 14.55 16.23 3.37
N ASP A 29 14.25 16.37 4.66
CA ASP A 29 13.96 17.68 5.28
C ASP A 29 13.85 17.54 6.80
N GLU A 30 14.23 18.61 7.48
CA GLU A 30 14.72 18.67 8.86
C GLU A 30 13.55 18.95 9.82
N ASP A 31 13.03 17.93 10.52
CA ASP A 31 12.37 18.00 11.84
C ASP A 31 11.88 16.61 12.34
N ASP A 32 12.56 15.52 11.95
CA ASP A 32 12.32 14.20 12.53
C ASP A 32 13.19 14.07 13.79
N VAL A 33 12.62 14.36 14.96
CA VAL A 33 13.16 13.79 16.21
C VAL A 33 12.86 12.30 16.13
N GLU A 34 13.77 11.55 15.52
CA GLU A 34 13.73 10.09 15.49
C GLU A 34 13.61 9.63 16.95
N PRO A 35 12.51 8.97 17.34
CA PRO A 35 12.37 8.49 18.71
C PRO A 35 13.49 7.48 18.93
N THR A 36 14.46 7.82 19.78
CA THR A 36 15.51 6.90 20.18
C THR A 36 14.87 5.77 20.97
N LEU A 37 14.49 4.70 20.27
CA LEU A 37 14.05 3.46 20.88
C LEU A 37 15.29 2.75 21.41
N GLU A 38 15.88 3.29 22.48
CA GLU A 38 16.95 2.62 23.20
C GLU A 38 16.37 1.37 23.88
N THR A 39 16.35 0.26 23.15
CA THR A 39 16.00 -1.07 23.67
C THR A 39 17.15 -2.03 23.40
N THR A 40 17.54 -2.80 24.40
CA THR A 40 18.57 -3.83 24.26
C THR A 40 18.04 -5.05 23.49
N GLU A 41 18.93 -5.81 22.85
CA GLU A 41 18.55 -7.02 22.11
C GLU A 41 17.84 -8.05 23.02
N ASP A 42 18.27 -8.14 24.28
CA ASP A 42 17.66 -9.03 25.27
C ASP A 42 16.23 -8.61 25.62
N GLU A 43 15.94 -7.31 25.63
CA GLU A 43 14.59 -6.78 25.82
C GLU A 43 13.70 -7.07 24.61
N LEU A 44 14.23 -6.94 23.39
CA LEU A 44 13.49 -7.30 22.17
C LEU A 44 13.15 -8.79 22.13
N ARG A 45 14.08 -9.66 22.53
CA ARG A 45 13.84 -11.11 22.65
C ARG A 45 12.77 -11.41 23.71
N GLN A 46 12.76 -10.69 24.82
CA GLN A 46 11.74 -10.83 25.86
C GLN A 46 10.37 -10.34 25.39
N LEU A 47 10.28 -9.25 24.63
CA LEU A 47 9.04 -8.76 24.04
C LEU A 47 8.47 -9.75 23.02
N ALA A 48 9.35 -10.38 22.21
CA ALA A 48 8.94 -11.40 21.26
C ALA A 48 8.37 -12.65 21.94
N VAL A 49 8.90 -13.04 23.10
CA VAL A 49 8.43 -14.20 23.87
C VAL A 49 7.21 -13.87 24.73
N GLY A 50 7.20 -12.70 25.37
CA GLY A 50 6.13 -12.25 26.28
C GLY A 50 4.90 -11.70 25.56
N GLY A 51 5.02 -11.38 24.28
CA GLY A 51 3.95 -10.80 23.47
C GLY A 51 3.59 -9.37 23.89
N TRP A 52 2.50 -8.84 23.31
CA TRP A 52 1.96 -7.55 23.71
C TRP A 52 1.17 -7.70 25.00
N LYS A 53 1.43 -6.85 25.99
CA LYS A 53 0.50 -6.69 27.13
C LYS A 53 -0.79 -6.10 26.58
N GLY A 54 -1.80 -6.94 26.37
CA GLY A 54 -3.14 -6.51 26.00
C GLY A 54 -3.69 -5.65 27.11
N TYR A 55 -4.06 -4.42 26.78
CA TYR A 55 -4.83 -3.57 27.68
C TYR A 55 -6.29 -3.86 27.40
N ASP A 56 -6.99 -4.45 28.37
CA ASP A 56 -8.42 -4.73 28.25
C ASP A 56 -9.26 -3.52 28.70
N ALA A 57 -10.56 -3.56 28.37
CA ALA A 57 -11.47 -2.49 28.78
C ALA A 57 -11.66 -2.44 30.30
N ASP A 58 -11.35 -3.52 31.02
CA ASP A 58 -11.50 -3.62 32.47
C ASP A 58 -10.36 -2.88 33.20
N ASP A 59 -9.14 -2.91 32.65
CA ASP A 59 -7.96 -2.17 33.09
C ASP A 59 -7.97 -0.69 32.65
N SER A 60 -8.87 -0.32 31.72
CA SER A 60 -8.96 1.02 31.12
C SER A 60 -9.33 2.15 32.09
N GLY A 61 -9.90 1.80 33.24
CA GLY A 61 -10.26 2.74 34.31
C GLY A 61 -9.12 3.11 35.24
N ASP A 62 -8.00 2.37 35.24
CA ASP A 62 -6.90 2.60 36.18
C ASP A 62 -5.96 3.71 35.74
N PHE A 63 -5.93 4.01 34.43
CA PHE A 63 -5.16 5.11 33.86
C PHE A 63 -6.01 6.39 33.77
N LEU A 64 -6.42 6.92 34.92
CA LEU A 64 -7.01 8.25 35.00
C LEU A 64 -5.90 9.30 34.97
N LEU A 65 -5.53 9.77 33.78
CA LEU A 65 -4.70 10.96 33.64
C LEU A 65 -5.44 12.14 34.31
N SER A 66 -4.78 12.93 35.18
CA SER A 66 -5.44 14.07 35.87
C SER A 66 -6.13 15.07 34.91
N SER A 67 -5.71 15.06 33.64
CA SER A 67 -6.30 15.84 32.55
C SER A 67 -7.48 15.16 31.81
N THR A 68 -8.02 14.02 32.26
CA THR A 68 -9.19 13.40 31.59
C THR A 68 -10.43 14.28 31.65
N THR A 69 -10.45 15.31 32.49
CA THR A 69 -11.55 16.27 32.57
C THR A 69 -11.49 17.37 31.50
N ASP A 70 -10.36 17.52 30.80
CA ASP A 70 -10.19 18.40 29.65
C ASP A 70 -10.35 17.60 28.35
N TYR A 71 -11.52 16.96 28.20
CA TYR A 71 -11.90 16.37 26.93
C TYR A 71 -11.93 17.46 25.86
N TYR A 72 -11.49 17.13 24.66
CA TYR A 72 -11.51 17.98 23.47
C TYR A 72 -12.92 18.57 23.26
N ASN A 73 -13.18 19.74 23.84
CA ASN A 73 -14.46 20.47 23.78
C ASN A 73 -14.50 21.43 22.59
N VAL A 74 -13.59 21.24 21.63
CA VAL A 74 -13.56 22.04 20.41
C VAL A 74 -14.69 21.54 19.51
N PRO A 75 -15.44 22.43 18.83
CA PRO A 75 -16.46 22.03 17.87
C PRO A 75 -15.90 21.04 16.86
N SER A 76 -16.39 19.81 16.90
CA SER A 76 -16.05 18.77 15.93
C SER A 76 -16.95 18.92 14.71
N GLY A 77 -16.34 18.92 13.52
CA GLY A 77 -17.07 19.04 12.28
C GLY A 77 -16.16 19.26 11.07
N PRO A 78 -16.72 19.15 9.85
CA PRO A 78 -15.98 19.45 8.65
C PRO A 78 -15.48 20.91 8.70
N THR A 79 -14.24 21.12 8.28
CA THR A 79 -13.70 22.46 8.09
C THR A 79 -14.61 23.25 7.15
N ARG A 80 -14.72 24.58 7.35
CA ARG A 80 -15.56 25.46 6.52
C ARG A 80 -15.30 25.31 5.01
N SER A 81 -14.07 24.97 4.62
CA SER A 81 -13.66 24.67 3.25
C SER A 81 -14.27 23.37 2.71
N ALA A 82 -14.31 22.31 3.51
CA ALA A 82 -14.95 21.03 3.15
C ALA A 82 -16.48 21.15 3.16
N PHE A 83 -17.04 21.94 4.09
CA PHE A 83 -18.48 22.19 4.20
C PHE A 83 -19.06 22.80 2.91
N GLY A 84 -18.30 23.65 2.21
CA GLY A 84 -18.71 24.22 0.92
C GLY A 84 -18.93 23.20 -0.20
N PHE A 85 -18.45 21.97 -0.03
CA PHE A 85 -18.64 20.88 -0.99
C PHE A 85 -19.55 19.77 -0.45
N ALA A 86 -20.17 19.94 0.72
CA ALA A 86 -20.97 18.91 1.37
C ALA A 86 -22.17 18.44 0.53
N ASP A 87 -22.77 19.34 -0.25
CA ASP A 87 -23.91 19.03 -1.13
C ASP A 87 -23.50 18.32 -2.43
N SER A 88 -22.19 18.18 -2.68
CA SER A 88 -21.65 17.51 -3.87
C SER A 88 -20.65 16.44 -3.44
N PRO A 89 -21.07 15.16 -3.38
CA PRO A 89 -20.15 14.05 -3.11
C PRO A 89 -18.93 14.05 -4.05
N LEU A 90 -19.15 14.45 -5.30
CA LEU A 90 -18.07 14.61 -6.29
C LEU A 90 -17.15 15.81 -5.98
N GLY A 91 -17.69 16.92 -5.48
CA GLY A 91 -16.91 18.05 -4.99
C GLY A 91 -16.01 17.66 -3.81
N LEU A 92 -16.57 16.87 -2.88
CA LEU A 92 -15.83 16.35 -1.73
C LEU A 92 -14.72 15.37 -2.16
N PHE A 93 -14.98 14.55 -3.18
CA PHE A 93 -13.97 13.67 -3.79
C PHE A 93 -12.78 14.49 -4.30
N PHE A 94 -13.00 15.58 -5.05
CA PHE A 94 -11.90 16.41 -5.54
C PHE A 94 -11.28 17.33 -4.48
N TYR A 95 -11.99 17.61 -3.39
CA TYR A 95 -11.45 18.31 -2.23
C TYR A 95 -10.34 17.50 -1.55
N PHE A 96 -10.57 16.19 -1.36
CA PHE A 96 -9.58 15.28 -0.78
C PHE A 96 -8.58 14.72 -1.79
N LEU A 97 -8.98 14.56 -3.05
CA LEU A 97 -8.16 14.01 -4.13
C LEU A 97 -8.05 15.03 -5.26
N PRO A 98 -7.11 16.00 -5.15
CA PRO A 98 -6.96 17.06 -6.14
C PRO A 98 -6.63 16.50 -7.52
N LYS A 99 -7.11 17.16 -8.58
CA LYS A 99 -6.82 16.78 -9.98
C LYS A 99 -5.33 16.57 -10.28
N LYS A 100 -4.45 17.34 -9.61
CA LYS A 100 -2.99 17.21 -9.75
C LYS A 100 -2.46 15.84 -9.31
N LEU A 101 -3.07 15.22 -8.30
CA LEU A 101 -2.70 13.88 -7.84
C LEU A 101 -2.93 12.86 -8.96
N TRP A 102 -4.11 12.90 -9.58
CA TRP A 102 -4.47 11.99 -10.67
C TRP A 102 -3.57 12.14 -11.90
N ILE A 103 -3.15 13.35 -12.24
CA ILE A 103 -2.18 13.59 -13.31
C ILE A 103 -0.86 12.89 -13.00
N ARG A 104 -0.34 13.05 -11.78
CA ARG A 104 0.91 12.38 -11.36
C ARG A 104 0.79 10.86 -11.37
N ILE A 105 -0.32 10.32 -10.88
CA ILE A 105 -0.59 8.88 -10.91
C ILE A 105 -0.57 8.37 -12.36
N ALA A 106 -1.22 9.08 -13.27
CA ALA A 106 -1.24 8.71 -14.68
C ALA A 106 0.16 8.76 -15.31
N ASP A 107 0.93 9.82 -15.06
CA ASP A 107 2.30 9.96 -15.56
C ASP A 107 3.21 8.83 -15.06
N GLU A 108 3.15 8.53 -13.76
CA GLU A 108 3.93 7.45 -13.15
C GLU A 108 3.52 6.09 -13.70
N SER A 109 2.21 5.82 -13.80
CA SER A 109 1.68 4.57 -14.34
C SER A 109 2.10 4.35 -15.80
N ASN A 110 2.08 5.42 -16.60
CA ASN A 110 2.52 5.39 -17.99
C ASN A 110 4.04 5.17 -18.10
N ARG A 111 4.82 5.79 -17.22
CA ARG A 111 6.28 5.59 -17.14
C ARG A 111 6.60 4.14 -16.82
N TYR A 112 5.97 3.60 -15.78
CA TYR A 112 6.13 2.20 -15.37
C TYR A 112 5.77 1.23 -16.50
N ARG A 113 4.61 1.42 -17.14
CA ARG A 113 4.20 0.64 -18.31
C ARG A 113 5.26 0.67 -19.41
N SER A 114 5.81 1.84 -19.72
CA SER A 114 6.82 1.99 -20.78
C SER A 114 8.12 1.27 -20.47
N GLN A 115 8.52 1.22 -19.19
CA GLN A 115 9.69 0.49 -18.73
C GLN A 115 9.50 -1.03 -18.79
N LEU A 116 8.29 -1.53 -18.52
CA LEU A 116 8.00 -2.98 -18.54
C LEU A 116 7.87 -3.59 -19.94
N ILE A 117 7.35 -2.85 -20.93
CA ILE A 117 7.15 -3.37 -22.30
C ILE A 117 8.37 -4.10 -22.87
N PRO A 118 9.60 -3.56 -22.84
CA PRO A 118 10.77 -4.24 -23.40
C PRO A 118 11.10 -5.54 -22.66
N GLU A 119 11.04 -5.56 -21.33
CA GLU A 119 11.30 -6.77 -20.52
C GLU A 119 10.27 -7.87 -20.83
N LEU A 120 8.98 -7.53 -20.80
CA LEU A 120 7.91 -8.47 -21.15
C LEU A 120 8.04 -8.97 -22.60
N SER A 121 8.48 -8.11 -23.53
CA SER A 121 8.71 -8.50 -24.93
C SER A 121 9.89 -9.48 -25.09
N GLN A 122 10.92 -9.36 -24.25
CA GLN A 122 12.07 -10.26 -24.24
C GLN A 122 11.67 -11.61 -23.65
N ARG A 123 11.03 -11.60 -22.48
CA ARG A 123 10.52 -12.79 -21.81
C ARG A 123 9.62 -13.63 -22.73
N ARG A 124 8.69 -12.98 -23.44
CA ARG A 124 7.82 -13.68 -24.43
C ARG A 124 8.59 -14.29 -25.59
N ARG A 125 9.61 -13.59 -26.10
CA ARG A 125 10.46 -14.11 -27.18
C ARG A 125 11.26 -15.33 -26.72
N GLU A 126 11.86 -15.26 -25.54
CA GLU A 126 12.63 -16.36 -24.96
C GLU A 126 11.75 -17.60 -24.71
N ALA A 127 10.56 -17.41 -24.13
CA ALA A 127 9.59 -18.48 -23.94
C ALA A 127 9.21 -19.15 -25.27
N SER A 128 8.95 -18.36 -26.32
CA SER A 128 8.64 -18.88 -27.64
C SER A 128 9.79 -19.68 -28.25
N LEU A 129 11.04 -19.27 -28.04
CA LEU A 129 12.21 -20.00 -28.53
C LEU A 129 12.43 -21.31 -27.77
N MET A 130 12.21 -21.34 -26.46
CA MET A 130 12.30 -22.56 -25.66
C MET A 130 11.25 -23.59 -26.09
N GLN A 131 10.02 -23.17 -26.34
CA GLN A 131 8.96 -24.06 -26.83
C GLN A 131 9.29 -24.65 -28.20
N GLN A 132 9.82 -23.83 -29.11
CA GLN A 132 10.31 -24.35 -30.39
C GLN A 132 11.42 -25.38 -30.19
N ALA A 133 12.36 -25.13 -29.29
CA ALA A 133 13.46 -26.06 -29.02
C ALA A 133 13.00 -27.40 -28.41
N THR A 134 11.95 -27.41 -27.59
CA THR A 134 11.39 -28.65 -27.05
C THR A 134 10.63 -29.47 -28.09
N ASP A 135 10.01 -28.82 -29.07
CA ASP A 135 9.23 -29.51 -30.10
C ASP A 135 10.10 -30.25 -31.14
N PHE A 136 11.41 -29.95 -31.19
CA PHE A 136 12.38 -30.58 -32.09
C PHE A 136 13.20 -31.73 -31.46
N LEU A 137 12.92 -32.10 -30.21
CA LEU A 137 13.53 -33.22 -29.48
C LEU A 137 12.54 -34.38 -29.32
#